data_AF-A0A8T6XT23-F1
#
_entry.id   AF-A0A8T6XT23-F1
#
_cell.length_a   1.000
_cell.length_b   1.000
_cell.length_c   1.000
_cell.angle_alpha   90.00
_cell.angle_beta   90.00
_cell.angle_gamma   90.00
#
_symmetry.space_group_name_H-M   'P 1'
#
loop_
_entity.id
_entity.type
_entity.pdbx_description
1 polymer ?
#
loop_
_entity_poly.entity_id
_entity_poly.type
_entity_poly.pdbx_seq_one_letter_code
_entity_poly.pdbx_strand_id
1 'polypeptide(L)' 'MKDGAAALQYARRFETVPTEGLGDSAIVECARRTGGIVVTGDRGLMKRLRAEGLKVLRPRQRKRLELR' A
#
# COMPACT_ATOMS: atom_id res chain seq x y z
N MET A 1 1.47 -2.55 21.56
CA MET A 1 2.58 -3.17 20.80
C MET A 1 2.36 -4.65 20.46
N LYS A 2 1.11 -5.17 20.37
CA LYS A 2 0.88 -6.61 20.17
C LYS A 2 0.72 -7.04 18.70
N ASP A 3 0.51 -6.12 17.76
CA ASP A 3 0.14 -6.49 16.38
C ASP A 3 1.28 -6.41 15.36
N GLY A 4 2.34 -5.65 15.65
CA GLY A 4 3.43 -5.40 14.68
C GLY A 4 4.21 -6.65 14.29
N ALA A 5 4.44 -7.57 15.23
CA ALA A 5 5.17 -8.81 14.98
C ALA A 5 4.39 -9.75 14.02
N ALA A 6 3.07 -9.87 14.21
CA ALA A 6 2.22 -10.68 13.34
C ALA A 6 2.14 -10.09 11.92
N ALA A 7 2.02 -8.77 11.81
CA ALA A 7 2.05 -8.08 10.52
C ALA A 7 3.38 -8.30 9.78
N LEU A 8 4.51 -8.20 10.49
CA LEU A 8 5.83 -8.45 9.92
C LEU A 8 5.99 -9.90 9.46
N GLN A 9 5.55 -10.88 10.26
CA GLN A 9 5.58 -12.29 9.87
C GLN A 9 4.74 -12.55 8.62
N TYR A 10 3.56 -11.94 8.51
CA TYR A 10 2.70 -12.05 7.33
C TYR A 10 3.34 -11.41 6.09
N ALA A 11 3.96 -10.24 6.24
CA ALA A 11 4.61 -9.51 5.14
C ALA A 11 5.75 -10.31 4.48
N ARG A 12 6.45 -11.17 5.23
CA ARG A 12 7.52 -12.04 4.70
C ARG A 12 7.06 -13.05 3.64
N ARG A 13 5.75 -13.23 3.45
CA ARG A 13 5.19 -14.11 2.41
C ARG A 13 5.17 -13.48 1.02
N PHE A 14 5.43 -12.18 0.92
CA PHE A 14 5.38 -11.44 -0.33
C PHE A 14 6.79 -11.11 -0.82
N GLU A 15 6.92 -10.92 -2.13
CA GLU A 15 8.14 -10.42 -2.74
C GLU A 15 8.48 -9.04 -2.16
N THR A 16 9.76 -8.84 -1.82
CA THR A 16 10.26 -7.53 -1.40
C THR A 16 10.76 -6.77 -2.61
N VAL A 17 10.12 -5.64 -2.91
CA VAL A 17 10.52 -4.76 -4.02
C VAL A 17 11.41 -3.65 -3.45
N PRO A 18 12.70 -3.54 -3.84
CA PRO A 18 13.60 -2.52 -3.31
C PRO A 18 13.24 -1.13 -3.85
N THR A 19 13.20 -0.12 -2.99
CA THR A 19 12.88 1.26 -3.35
C THR A 19 13.94 2.22 -2.82
N GLU A 20 14.10 3.37 -3.47
CA GLU A 20 15.00 4.42 -2.98
C GLU A 20 14.33 5.29 -1.90
N GLY A 21 13.01 5.48 -2.01
CA GLY A 21 12.22 6.21 -1.03
C GLY A 21 12.06 5.50 0.32
N LEU A 22 11.44 6.21 1.26
CA LEU A 22 11.10 5.70 2.60
C LEU A 22 9.61 5.93 2.89
N GLY A 23 8.99 5.04 3.66
CA GLY A 23 7.59 5.17 4.06
C GLY A 23 6.64 5.31 2.86
N ASP A 24 5.80 6.34 2.88
CA ASP A 24 4.84 6.59 1.80
C ASP A 24 5.49 6.83 0.43
N SER A 25 6.67 7.46 0.36
CA SER A 25 7.31 7.72 -0.93
C SER A 25 7.80 6.43 -1.59
N ALA A 26 8.25 5.45 -0.80
CA ALA A 26 8.59 4.11 -1.28
C ALA A 26 7.37 3.41 -1.91
N ILE A 27 6.20 3.52 -1.28
CA ILE A 27 4.97 2.90 -1.78
C ILE A 27 4.56 3.49 -3.13
N VAL A 28 4.61 4.82 -3.23
CA VAL A 28 4.32 5.56 -4.46
C VAL A 28 5.29 5.18 -5.59
N GLU A 29 6.60 5.19 -5.31
CA GLU A 29 7.64 4.78 -6.25
C GLU A 29 7.42 3.35 -6.75
N CYS A 30 7.19 2.41 -5.82
CA CYS A 30 6.95 1.01 -6.14
C CYS A 30 5.72 0.83 -7.04
N ALA A 31 4.61 1.49 -6.71
CA ALA A 31 3.38 1.41 -7.50
C ALA A 31 3.56 1.97 -8.92
N ARG A 32 4.28 3.09 -9.07
CA ARG A 32 4.61 3.66 -10.38
C ARG A 32 5.46 2.70 -11.21
N ARG A 33 6.52 2.15 -10.62
CA ARG A 33 7.47 1.30 -11.33
C ARG A 33 6.87 -0.04 -11.76
N THR A 34 6.00 -0.61 -10.92
CA THR A 34 5.38 -1.92 -11.16
C THR A 34 4.05 -1.85 -11.91
N GLY A 35 3.43 -0.67 -12.02
CA GLY A 35 2.04 -0.53 -12.49
C GLY A 35 1.01 -1.14 -11.52
N GLY A 36 1.42 -1.40 -10.28
CA GLY A 36 0.63 -2.09 -9.26
C GLY A 36 -0.51 -1.23 -8.68
N ILE A 37 -1.43 -1.91 -8.02
CA ILE A 37 -2.52 -1.29 -7.26
C ILE A 37 -2.14 -1.26 -5.79
N VAL A 38 -2.28 -0.10 -5.13
CA VAL A 38 -1.93 0.02 -3.70
C VAL A 38 -3.15 -0.28 -2.83
N VAL A 39 -3.00 -1.18 -1.86
CA VAL A 39 -4.01 -1.46 -0.84
C VAL A 39 -3.73 -0.62 0.41
N THR A 40 -4.56 0.37 0.72
CA THR A 40 -4.39 1.18 1.94
C THR A 40 -5.70 1.75 2.47
N GLY A 41 -5.77 1.92 3.80
CA GLY A 41 -6.85 2.63 4.48
C GLY A 41 -6.54 4.12 4.74
N ASP A 42 -5.29 4.55 4.54
CA ASP A 42 -4.82 5.89 4.90
C ASP A 42 -5.31 6.95 3.90
N ARG A 43 -6.01 7.98 4.40
CA ARG A 43 -6.63 9.00 3.54
C ARG A 43 -5.61 9.92 2.86
N GLY A 44 -4.50 10.22 3.53
CA GLY A 44 -3.45 11.08 2.99
C GLY A 44 -2.73 10.41 1.84
N LEU A 45 -2.31 9.17 2.04
CA LEU A 45 -1.65 8.35 1.02
C LEU A 45 -2.58 8.08 -0.16
N MET A 46 -3.86 7.76 0.07
CA MET A 46 -4.83 7.62 -1.02
C MET A 46 -4.94 8.89 -1.89
N LYS A 47 -4.97 10.08 -1.26
CA LYS A 47 -5.02 11.35 -1.99
C LYS A 47 -3.77 11.53 -2.85
N ARG A 48 -2.59 11.23 -2.32
CA ARG A 48 -1.30 11.31 -3.03
C ARG A 48 -1.27 10.37 -4.22
N LEU A 49 -1.58 9.09 -4.02
CA LEU A 49 -1.58 8.07 -5.08
C LEU A 49 -2.50 8.44 -6.25
N ARG A 50 -3.73 8.91 -5.96
CA ARG A 50 -4.67 9.32 -7.00
C ARG A 50 -4.23 10.59 -7.74
N ALA A 51 -3.62 11.55 -7.05
CA ALA A 51 -3.08 12.75 -7.69
C ALA A 51 -2.01 12.39 -8.73
N GLU A 52 -1.39 11.21 -8.60
CA GLU A 52 -0.40 10.69 -9.52
C GLU A 52 -0.97 9.66 -10.52
N GLY A 53 -2.30 9.51 -10.58
CA GLY A 53 -2.96 8.59 -11.51
C GLY A 53 -2.88 7.11 -11.12
N LEU A 54 -2.45 6.78 -9.90
CA LEU A 54 -2.30 5.41 -9.43
C LEU A 54 -3.62 4.86 -8.85
N LYS A 55 -3.86 3.57 -9.09
CA LYS A 55 -5.07 2.87 -8.61
C LYS A 55 -4.94 2.50 -7.14
N VAL A 56 -6.04 2.64 -6.39
CA VAL A 56 -6.08 2.33 -4.97
C VAL A 56 -7.21 1.38 -4.63
N LEU A 57 -6.91 0.33 -3.85
CA LEU A 57 -7.91 -0.50 -3.18
C LEU A 57 -8.01 -0.10 -1.71
N ARG A 58 -9.21 0.28 -1.29
CA ARG A 58 -9.50 0.61 0.10
C ARG A 58 -10.20 -0.55 0.79
N PRO A 59 -9.61 -1.15 1.84
CA PRO A 59 -10.32 -2.08 2.70
C PRO A 59 -11.51 -1.40 3.40
N ARG A 60 -12.69 -2.03 3.31
CA ARG A 60 -13.92 -1.59 3.98
C ARG A 60 -14.54 -2.76 4.74
N GLN A 61 -14.86 -2.50 6.00
CA GLN A 61 -15.40 -3.52 6.91
C GLN A 61 -14.52 -4.78 6.92
N ARG A 62 -15.10 -5.97 7.02
CA ARG A 62 -14.35 -7.22 7.19
C ARG A 62 -13.89 -7.88 5.88
N LYS A 63 -14.65 -7.74 4.78
CA LYS A 63 -14.44 -8.54 3.56
C LYS A 63 -14.56 -7.77 2.24
N ARG A 64 -14.78 -6.44 2.29
CA ARG A 64 -15.04 -5.64 1.09
C ARG A 64 -13.82 -4.81 0.72
N LEU A 65 -13.47 -4.81 -0.56
CA LEU A 65 -12.48 -3.90 -1.13
C LEU A 65 -13.20 -2.94 -2.08
N GLU A 66 -12.87 -1.66 -2.00
CA GLU A 66 -13.39 -0.65 -2.93
C GLU A 66 -12.24 -0.16 -3.80
N LEU A 67 -12.38 -0.32 -5.12
CA LEU A 67 -11.50 0.33 -6.07
C LEU A 67 -11.83 1.81 -6.14
N ARG A 68 -10.80 2.65 -6.05
CA ARG A 68 -10.91 4.09 -6.00
C ARG A 68 -9.79 4.78 -6.75
#